data_AF-A0A143BJ79-F1
#
_entry.id   AF-A0A143BJ79-F1
#
_cell.length_a   1.000
_cell.length_b   1.000
_cell.length_c   1.000
_cell.angle_alpha   90.00
_cell.angle_beta   90.00
_cell.angle_gamma   90.00
#
_symmetry.space_group_name_H-M   'P 1'
#
loop_
_entity.id
_entity.type
_entity.pdbx_description
1 polymer ?
#
loop_
_entity_poly.entity_id
_entity_poly.type
_entity_poly.pdbx_seq_one_letter_code
_entity_poly.pdbx_strand_id
1 'polypeptide(L)'
;MGLWADWQASRARKQRVEVYLNHLVREAEAPTLAWLTAVCGSADVAARELGFARRAIGLIVAERDALDDQTAADVAHHLAPVVAAESRRHAETGRLWAERWRSYTAALAVRGSQTTPAARLAKVLLEGAGMPAPTAEVLAVGTDFVQETRAALNEQLRTAFGAASLPEDVRPSALRS
;
A
#
# COMPACT_ATOMS: atom_id res chain seq x y z
N MET A 1 32.34 -8.99 -9.13
CA MET A 1 31.89 -7.59 -9.17
C MET A 1 32.35 -6.93 -7.88
N GLY A 2 32.86 -5.69 -7.94
CA GLY A 2 33.59 -5.08 -6.83
C GLY A 2 32.68 -4.50 -5.75
N LEU A 3 33.16 -4.52 -4.49
CA LEU A 3 32.50 -3.98 -3.30
C LEU A 3 31.93 -2.56 -3.48
N TRP A 4 32.54 -1.75 -4.34
CA TRP A 4 32.08 -0.40 -4.67
C TRP A 4 30.78 -0.37 -5.49
N ALA A 5 30.63 -1.28 -6.46
CA ALA A 5 29.43 -1.39 -7.29
C ALA A 5 28.24 -1.90 -6.45
N ASP A 6 28.49 -2.87 -5.57
CA ASP A 6 27.48 -3.38 -4.64
C ASP A 6 27.03 -2.30 -3.63
N TRP A 7 27.98 -1.48 -3.15
CA TRP A 7 27.67 -0.35 -2.28
C TRP A 7 26.83 0.73 -3.00
N GLN A 8 27.17 1.08 -4.24
CA GLN A 8 26.39 2.03 -5.03
C GLN A 8 24.98 1.48 -5.34
N ALA A 9 24.86 0.21 -5.69
CA ALA A 9 23.58 -0.44 -5.96
C ALA A 9 22.69 -0.47 -4.71
N SER A 10 23.24 -0.82 -3.55
CA SER A 10 22.53 -0.80 -2.27
C SER A 10 22.03 0.60 -1.92
N ARG A 11 22.88 1.63 -2.10
CA ARG A 11 22.50 3.02 -1.84
C ARG A 11 21.39 3.51 -2.77
N ALA A 12 21.50 3.23 -4.07
CA ALA A 12 20.47 3.59 -5.04
C ALA A 12 19.14 2.91 -4.72
N ARG A 13 19.18 1.63 -4.31
CA ARG A 13 18.00 0.87 -3.91
C ARG A 13 17.33 1.46 -2.68
N LYS A 14 18.10 1.78 -1.64
CA LYS A 14 17.60 2.50 -0.46
C LYS A 14 16.92 3.82 -0.82
N GLN A 15 17.51 4.61 -1.72
CA GLN A 15 16.93 5.88 -2.16
C GLN A 15 15.57 5.69 -2.85
N ARG A 16 15.42 4.64 -3.68
CA ARG A 16 14.12 4.31 -4.32
C ARG A 16 13.06 3.92 -3.30
N VAL A 17 13.43 3.12 -2.29
CA VAL A 17 12.54 2.75 -1.18
C VAL A 17 12.10 4.00 -0.43
N GLU A 18 13.02 4.92 -0.11
CA GLU A 18 12.71 6.18 0.58
C GLU A 18 11.72 7.05 -0.22
N VAL A 19 11.89 7.15 -1.53
CA VAL A 19 10.93 7.84 -2.41
C VAL A 19 9.55 7.21 -2.31
N TYR A 20 9.44 5.89 -2.44
CA TYR A 20 8.16 5.20 -2.34
C TYR A 20 7.53 5.33 -0.95
N LEU A 21 8.34 5.26 0.12
CA LEU A 21 7.87 5.41 1.49
C LEU A 21 7.30 6.79 1.78
N ASN A 22 7.87 7.86 1.22
CA ASN A 22 7.31 9.21 1.34
C ASN A 22 5.87 9.27 0.83
N HIS A 23 5.53 8.46 -0.18
CA HIS A 23 4.15 8.33 -0.65
C HIS A 23 3.27 7.49 0.27
N LEU A 24 3.82 6.52 1.01
CA LEU A 24 3.06 5.68 1.96
C LEU A 24 2.70 6.42 3.25
N VAL A 25 3.58 7.32 3.71
CA VAL A 25 3.39 8.07 4.96
C VAL A 25 2.69 9.42 4.77
N ARG A 26 2.42 9.79 3.52
CA ARG A 26 1.70 11.04 3.20
C ARG A 26 0.30 11.02 3.81
N GLU A 27 -0.08 12.15 4.41
CA GLU A 27 -1.42 12.37 4.94
C GLU A 27 -2.49 12.26 3.85
N ALA A 28 -3.68 11.82 4.25
CA ALA A 28 -4.82 11.73 3.36
C ALA A 28 -5.25 13.12 2.88
N GLU A 29 -5.83 13.17 1.67
CA GLU A 29 -6.32 14.42 1.12
C GLU A 29 -7.50 14.95 1.94
N ALA A 30 -7.61 16.27 2.05
CA ALA A 30 -8.63 16.93 2.87
C ALA A 30 -10.06 16.47 2.55
N PRO A 31 -10.47 16.27 1.28
CA PRO A 31 -11.81 15.77 0.96
C PRO A 31 -12.06 14.34 1.47
N THR A 32 -11.08 13.44 1.33
CA THR A 32 -11.17 12.06 1.81
C THR A 32 -11.22 12.01 3.33
N LEU A 33 -10.39 12.81 4.00
CA LEU A 33 -10.40 12.93 5.46
C LEU A 33 -11.74 13.46 5.95
N ALA A 34 -12.27 14.51 5.32
CA ALA A 34 -13.57 15.09 5.68
C ALA A 34 -14.71 14.08 5.50
N TRP A 35 -14.71 13.33 4.39
CA TRP A 35 -15.69 12.26 4.16
C TRP A 35 -15.63 11.20 5.27
N LEU A 36 -14.46 10.63 5.54
CA LEU A 36 -14.37 9.56 6.54
C LEU A 36 -14.65 10.09 7.96
N THR A 37 -14.28 11.33 8.25
CA THR A 37 -14.63 12.01 9.51
C THR A 37 -16.14 12.12 9.67
N ALA A 38 -16.88 12.46 8.61
CA ALA A 38 -18.34 12.51 8.65
C ALA A 38 -18.96 11.11 8.88
N VAL A 39 -18.29 10.06 8.42
CA VAL A 39 -18.70 8.66 8.59
C VAL A 39 -18.45 8.14 10.02
N CYS A 40 -17.29 8.43 10.62
CA CYS A 40 -16.90 7.88 11.93
C CYS A 40 -17.08 8.84 13.12
N GLY A 41 -17.33 10.13 12.87
CA GLY A 41 -17.49 11.16 13.89
C GLY A 41 -16.18 11.64 14.54
N SER A 42 -15.00 11.18 14.09
CA SER A 42 -13.71 11.56 14.66
C SER A 42 -12.63 11.73 13.58
N ALA A 43 -12.08 12.95 13.49
CA ALA A 43 -11.01 13.26 12.56
C ALA A 43 -9.73 12.46 12.86
N ASP A 44 -9.42 12.22 14.13
CA ASP A 44 -8.25 11.46 14.54
C ASP A 44 -8.36 9.98 14.15
N VAL A 45 -9.54 9.38 14.33
CA VAL A 45 -9.82 8.02 13.87
C VAL A 45 -9.73 7.96 12.35
N ALA A 46 -10.36 8.89 11.65
CA ALA A 46 -10.34 8.94 10.19
C ALA A 46 -8.91 9.06 9.64
N ALA A 47 -8.10 9.99 10.16
CA ALA A 47 -6.71 10.18 9.74
C ALA A 47 -5.87 8.93 10.00
N ARG A 48 -6.02 8.31 11.18
CA ARG A 48 -5.31 7.07 11.52
C ARG A 48 -5.66 5.93 10.57
N GLU A 49 -6.95 5.66 10.37
CA GLU A 49 -7.38 4.53 9.55
C GLU A 49 -7.04 4.73 8.06
N LEU A 50 -7.10 5.97 7.55
CA LEU A 50 -6.63 6.28 6.19
C LEU A 50 -5.12 6.07 6.05
N GLY A 51 -4.34 6.46 7.06
CA GLY A 51 -2.90 6.20 7.12
C GLY A 51 -2.59 4.69 7.12
N PHE A 52 -3.32 3.91 7.91
CA PHE A 52 -3.19 2.46 7.93
C PHE A 52 -3.58 1.84 6.58
N ALA A 53 -4.70 2.25 6.00
CA ALA A 53 -5.14 1.78 4.69
C ALA A 53 -4.08 2.04 3.62
N ARG A 54 -3.55 3.25 3.55
CA ARG A 54 -2.53 3.65 2.56
C ARG A 54 -1.26 2.81 2.67
N ARG A 55 -0.75 2.62 3.90
CA ARG A 55 0.44 1.79 4.16
C ARG A 55 0.20 0.33 3.82
N ALA A 56 -0.95 -0.23 4.22
CA ALA A 56 -1.30 -1.61 3.93
C ALA A 56 -1.45 -1.85 2.42
N ILE A 57 -2.18 -0.97 1.71
CA ILE A 57 -2.33 -1.02 0.26
C ILE A 57 -0.96 -0.90 -0.42
N GLY A 58 -0.09 -0.01 0.07
CA GLY A 58 1.26 0.17 -0.45
C GLY A 58 2.16 -1.07 -0.32
N LEU A 59 2.07 -1.78 0.81
CA LEU A 59 2.75 -3.06 1.02
C LEU A 59 2.20 -4.13 0.07
N ILE A 60 0.87 -4.24 -0.03
CA ILE A 60 0.19 -5.16 -0.96
C ILE A 60 0.61 -4.89 -2.42
N VAL A 61 0.73 -3.61 -2.80
CA VAL A 61 1.19 -3.22 -4.14
C VAL A 61 2.64 -3.64 -4.35
N ALA A 62 3.52 -3.37 -3.39
CA ALA A 62 4.91 -3.81 -3.45
C ALA A 62 5.05 -5.35 -3.49
N GLU A 63 4.19 -6.10 -2.79
CA GLU A 63 4.19 -7.57 -2.85
C GLU A 63 3.72 -8.14 -4.20
N ARG A 64 2.88 -7.40 -4.95
CA ARG A 64 2.20 -7.94 -6.14
C ARG A 64 2.70 -7.41 -7.47
N ASP A 65 3.18 -6.17 -7.52
CA ASP A 65 3.62 -5.50 -8.77
C ASP A 65 5.11 -5.13 -8.73
N ALA A 66 5.85 -5.52 -7.68
CA ALA A 66 7.29 -5.36 -7.70
C ALA A 66 7.95 -6.25 -8.75
N LEU A 67 9.06 -5.74 -9.29
CA LEU A 67 9.91 -6.44 -10.25
C LEU A 67 10.59 -7.68 -9.63
N ASP A 68 10.77 -7.68 -8.31
CA ASP A 68 11.39 -8.75 -7.54
C ASP A 68 10.80 -8.86 -6.13
N ASP A 69 10.91 -10.06 -5.52
CA ASP A 69 10.49 -10.32 -4.12
C ASP A 69 11.26 -9.46 -3.11
N GLN A 70 12.45 -9.01 -3.50
CA GLN A 70 13.33 -8.23 -2.66
C GLN A 70 12.74 -6.83 -2.40
N THR A 71 11.97 -6.26 -3.33
CA THR A 71 11.40 -4.91 -3.23
C THR A 71 10.35 -4.83 -2.11
N ALA A 72 9.45 -5.83 -2.03
CA ALA A 72 8.47 -5.90 -0.95
C ALA A 72 9.15 -6.00 0.42
N ALA A 73 10.18 -6.83 0.52
CA ALA A 73 10.97 -7.00 1.74
C ALA A 73 11.65 -5.69 2.17
N ASP A 74 12.24 -4.96 1.22
CA ASP A 74 12.86 -3.65 1.47
C ASP A 74 11.84 -2.62 1.96
N VAL A 75 10.69 -2.50 1.28
CA VAL A 75 9.65 -1.55 1.66
C VAL A 75 9.15 -1.86 3.08
N ALA A 76 8.88 -3.13 3.39
CA ALA A 76 8.48 -3.54 4.74
C ALA A 76 9.55 -3.24 5.79
N HIS A 77 10.82 -3.56 5.49
CA HIS A 77 11.96 -3.31 6.36
C HIS A 77 12.12 -1.82 6.70
N HIS A 78 12.00 -0.96 5.70
CA HIS A 78 12.15 0.49 5.88
C HIS A 78 10.89 1.18 6.43
N LEU A 79 9.69 0.60 6.26
CA LEU A 79 8.47 1.09 6.90
C LEU A 79 8.42 0.78 8.41
N ALA A 80 8.95 -0.37 8.83
CA ALA A 80 8.97 -0.82 10.22
C ALA A 80 9.49 0.24 11.23
N PRO A 81 10.63 0.93 11.01
CA PRO A 81 11.11 1.96 11.94
C PRO A 81 10.18 3.19 12.03
N VAL A 82 9.46 3.54 10.96
CA VAL A 82 8.48 4.64 10.96
C VAL A 82 7.31 4.28 11.88
N VAL A 83 6.74 3.09 11.69
CA VAL A 83 5.65 2.57 12.53
C VAL A 83 6.12 2.42 13.99
N ALA A 84 7.33 1.93 14.22
CA ALA A 84 7.88 1.81 15.57
C ALA A 84 8.06 3.18 16.25
N ALA A 85 8.47 4.21 15.50
CA ALA A 85 8.58 5.57 16.03
C ALA A 85 7.21 6.15 16.41
N GLU A 86 6.18 5.93 15.60
CA GLU A 86 4.80 6.30 15.91
C GLU A 86 4.27 5.55 17.14
N SER A 87 4.56 4.25 17.22
CA SER A 87 4.17 3.39 18.34
C SER A 87 4.80 3.81 19.66
N ARG A 88 6.04 4.32 19.64
CA ARG A 88 6.68 4.88 20.84
C ARG A 88 5.99 6.15 21.34
N ARG A 89 5.39 6.93 20.43
CA ARG A 89 4.62 8.13 20.79
C ARG A 89 3.19 7.77 21.21
N HIS A 90 2.61 6.73 20.59
CA HIS A 90 1.25 6.25 20.84
C HIS A 90 1.23 4.71 20.81
N ALA A 91 1.38 4.07 21.97
CA ALA A 91 1.50 2.61 22.06
C ALA A 91 0.30 1.86 21.46
N GLU A 92 -0.89 2.44 21.54
CA GLU A 92 -2.11 1.90 20.95
C GLU A 92 -2.03 1.79 19.42
N THR A 93 -1.49 2.82 18.76
CA THR A 93 -1.29 2.87 17.29
C THR A 93 -0.48 1.69 16.78
N GLY A 94 0.56 1.28 17.53
CA GLY A 94 1.39 0.12 17.16
C GLY A 94 0.63 -1.20 17.19
N ARG A 95 -0.18 -1.42 18.24
CA ARG A 95 -1.02 -2.62 18.34
C ARG A 95 -2.09 -2.64 17.24
N LEU A 96 -2.76 -1.51 17.05
CA LEU A 96 -3.79 -1.35 16.03
C LEU A 96 -3.23 -1.54 14.62
N TRP A 97 -2.02 -1.06 14.33
CA TRP A 97 -1.38 -1.28 13.03
C TRP A 97 -1.22 -2.79 12.73
N ALA A 98 -0.67 -3.56 13.67
CA ALA A 98 -0.45 -4.99 13.47
C ALA A 98 -1.78 -5.75 13.24
N GLU A 99 -2.83 -5.36 13.94
CA GLU A 99 -4.18 -5.89 13.73
C GLU A 99 -4.72 -5.52 12.34
N ARG A 100 -4.65 -4.23 11.98
CA ARG A 100 -5.15 -3.73 10.68
C ARG A 100 -4.42 -4.36 9.52
N TRP A 101 -3.10 -4.49 9.60
CA TRP A 101 -2.30 -5.17 8.58
C TRP A 101 -2.76 -6.62 8.35
N ARG A 102 -3.02 -7.37 9.43
CA ARG A 102 -3.59 -8.72 9.32
C ARG A 102 -4.97 -8.73 8.67
N SER A 103 -5.84 -7.78 9.01
CA SER A 103 -7.17 -7.70 8.40
C SER A 103 -7.12 -7.39 6.90
N TYR A 104 -6.24 -6.47 6.46
CA TYR A 104 -6.06 -6.16 5.04
C TYR A 104 -5.54 -7.35 4.23
N THR A 105 -4.54 -8.06 4.75
CA THR A 105 -3.99 -9.25 4.09
C THR A 105 -5.00 -10.40 4.05
N ALA A 106 -5.73 -10.64 5.15
CA ALA A 106 -6.80 -11.63 5.21
C ALA A 106 -7.91 -11.33 4.19
N ALA A 107 -8.30 -10.06 4.03
CA ALA A 107 -9.30 -9.62 3.05
C ALA A 107 -8.89 -9.94 1.60
N LEU A 108 -7.59 -10.02 1.28
CA LEU A 108 -7.11 -10.43 -0.03
C LEU A 108 -7.01 -11.95 -0.21
N ALA A 109 -6.72 -12.68 0.85
CA ALA A 109 -6.56 -14.13 0.82
C ALA A 109 -7.86 -14.89 0.47
N VAL A 110 -9.04 -14.24 0.61
CA VAL A 110 -10.34 -14.84 0.29
C VAL A 110 -10.45 -15.14 -1.21
N ARG A 111 -10.63 -16.42 -1.56
CA ARG A 111 -10.84 -16.92 -2.94
C ARG A 111 -12.32 -17.19 -3.22
N GLY A 112 -12.74 -17.10 -4.49
CA GLY A 112 -14.11 -17.45 -4.92
C GLY A 112 -15.22 -16.50 -4.44
N SER A 113 -14.87 -15.33 -3.90
CA SER A 113 -15.86 -14.34 -3.47
C SER A 113 -16.40 -13.54 -4.66
N GLN A 114 -17.69 -13.23 -4.64
CA GLN A 114 -18.33 -12.31 -5.58
C GLN A 114 -17.98 -10.84 -5.28
N THR A 115 -17.47 -10.54 -4.09
CA THR A 115 -17.02 -9.18 -3.74
C THR A 115 -15.65 -8.92 -4.31
N THR A 116 -15.47 -7.78 -4.97
CA THR A 116 -14.17 -7.39 -5.55
C THR A 116 -13.12 -7.22 -4.45
N PRO A 117 -11.82 -7.47 -4.73
CA PRO A 117 -10.76 -7.26 -3.75
C PRO A 117 -10.76 -5.85 -3.15
N ALA A 118 -10.97 -4.81 -3.97
CA ALA A 118 -11.02 -3.43 -3.51
C ALA A 118 -12.17 -3.19 -2.51
N ALA A 119 -13.37 -3.70 -2.79
CA ALA A 119 -14.49 -3.58 -1.88
C ALA A 119 -14.25 -4.33 -0.55
N ARG A 120 -13.47 -5.42 -0.55
CA ARG A 120 -13.07 -6.10 0.70
C ARG A 120 -12.11 -5.27 1.53
N LEU A 121 -11.13 -4.60 0.90
CA LEU A 121 -10.24 -3.68 1.62
C LEU A 121 -10.99 -2.44 2.13
N ALA A 122 -11.95 -1.94 1.36
CA ALA A 122 -12.82 -0.84 1.78
C ALA A 122 -13.64 -1.21 3.03
N LYS A 123 -14.16 -2.45 3.11
CA LYS A 123 -14.81 -2.95 4.33
C LYS A 123 -13.86 -2.94 5.53
N VAL A 124 -12.60 -3.36 5.37
CA VAL A 124 -11.61 -3.33 6.47
C VAL A 124 -11.34 -1.88 6.93
N LEU A 125 -11.22 -0.93 6.00
CA LEU A 125 -11.09 0.50 6.33
C LEU A 125 -12.28 1.00 7.14
N LEU A 126 -13.50 0.73 6.65
CA LEU A 126 -14.74 1.21 7.26
C LEU A 126 -14.99 0.55 8.63
N GLU A 127 -14.71 -0.74 8.76
CA GLU A 127 -14.73 -1.44 10.04
C GLU A 127 -13.74 -0.81 11.04
N GLY A 128 -12.53 -0.47 10.58
CA GLY A 128 -11.56 0.23 11.42
C GLY A 128 -11.98 1.63 11.84
N ALA A 129 -12.76 2.30 11.00
CA ALA A 129 -13.39 3.57 11.30
C ALA A 129 -14.66 3.42 12.16
N GLY A 130 -14.99 2.22 12.65
CA GLY A 130 -16.15 1.97 13.51
C GLY A 130 -17.46 1.70 12.76
N MET A 131 -17.41 1.44 11.45
CA MET A 131 -18.56 1.13 10.61
C MET A 131 -18.48 -0.31 10.03
N PRO A 132 -18.81 -1.34 10.83
CA PRO A 132 -18.73 -2.74 10.39
C PRO A 132 -19.77 -3.13 9.33
N ALA A 133 -20.88 -2.40 9.24
CA ALA A 133 -21.97 -2.63 8.28
C ALA A 133 -22.27 -1.36 7.47
N PRO A 134 -21.39 -0.96 6.53
CA PRO A 134 -21.58 0.25 5.74
C PRO A 134 -22.74 0.09 4.77
N THR A 135 -23.43 1.20 4.46
CA THR A 135 -24.40 1.26 3.36
C THR A 135 -23.69 1.04 2.02
N ALA A 136 -24.44 0.71 0.98
CA ALA A 136 -23.87 0.52 -0.35
C ALA A 136 -23.16 1.78 -0.88
N GLU A 137 -23.71 2.97 -0.59
CA GLU A 137 -23.13 4.26 -0.96
C GLU A 137 -21.78 4.52 -0.26
N VAL A 138 -21.72 4.31 1.06
CA VAL A 138 -20.46 4.49 1.81
C VAL A 138 -19.41 3.47 1.38
N LEU A 139 -19.83 2.23 1.12
CA LEU A 139 -18.93 1.20 0.62
C LEU A 139 -18.41 1.52 -0.79
N ALA A 140 -19.23 2.12 -1.66
CA ALA A 140 -18.81 2.54 -2.99
C ALA A 140 -17.70 3.59 -2.91
N VAL A 141 -17.89 4.66 -2.13
CA VAL A 141 -16.86 5.71 -1.94
C VAL A 141 -15.58 5.13 -1.34
N GLY A 142 -15.68 4.25 -0.34
CA GLY A 142 -14.52 3.57 0.22
C GLY A 142 -13.81 2.66 -0.79
N THR A 143 -14.56 2.04 -1.70
CA THR A 143 -14.01 1.21 -2.78
C THR A 143 -13.26 2.05 -3.80
N ASP A 144 -13.80 3.21 -4.18
CA ASP A 144 -13.16 4.15 -5.10
C ASP A 144 -11.85 4.66 -4.50
N PHE A 145 -11.87 5.07 -3.22
CA PHE A 145 -10.65 5.45 -2.50
C PHE A 145 -9.56 4.37 -2.55
N VAL A 146 -9.93 3.09 -2.33
CA VAL A 146 -8.98 1.97 -2.39
C VAL A 146 -8.41 1.80 -3.79
N GLN A 147 -9.25 1.91 -4.83
CA GLN A 147 -8.81 1.76 -6.21
C GLN A 147 -7.86 2.89 -6.63
N GLU A 148 -8.22 4.13 -6.33
CA GLU A 148 -7.41 5.31 -6.61
C GLU A 148 -6.08 5.25 -5.86
N THR A 149 -6.11 4.92 -4.56
CA THR A 149 -4.90 4.77 -3.75
C THR A 149 -4.00 3.67 -4.31
N ARG A 150 -4.58 2.51 -4.66
CA ARG A 150 -3.82 1.41 -5.26
C ARG A 150 -3.20 1.81 -6.59
N ALA A 151 -3.96 2.45 -7.48
CA ALA A 151 -3.47 2.90 -8.78
C ALA A 151 -2.33 3.92 -8.63
N ALA A 152 -2.51 4.92 -7.77
CA ALA A 152 -1.50 5.92 -7.49
C ALA A 152 -0.22 5.31 -6.91
N LEU A 153 -0.33 4.43 -5.91
CA LEU A 153 0.83 3.77 -5.33
C LEU A 153 1.54 2.85 -6.32
N ASN A 154 0.79 2.21 -7.21
CA ASN A 154 1.39 1.38 -8.24
C ASN A 154 2.23 2.20 -9.23
N GLU A 155 1.72 3.36 -9.62
CA GLU A 155 2.47 4.29 -10.48
C GLU A 155 3.73 4.81 -9.79
N GLN A 156 3.66 5.12 -8.50
CA GLN A 156 4.83 5.52 -7.73
C GLN A 156 5.86 4.39 -7.57
N LEU A 157 5.40 3.15 -7.38
CA LEU A 157 6.28 1.99 -7.33
C LEU A 157 7.05 1.84 -8.65
N ARG A 158 6.36 1.96 -9.79
CA ARG A 158 6.99 1.90 -11.13
C ARG A 158 7.93 3.06 -11.39
N THR A 159 7.57 4.26 -10.95
CA THR A 159 8.46 5.43 -11.06
C THR A 159 9.74 5.24 -10.25
N ALA A 160 9.64 4.66 -9.05
CA ALA A 160 10.78 4.46 -8.16
C ALA A 160 11.67 3.27 -8.57
N PHE A 161 11.08 2.12 -8.92
CA PHE A 161 11.80 0.87 -9.16
C PHE A 161 11.93 0.49 -10.64
N GLY A 162 11.22 1.18 -11.52
CA GLY A 162 11.05 0.82 -12.93
C GLY A 162 9.80 -0.03 -13.15
N ALA A 163 9.39 -0.13 -14.41
CA ALA A 163 8.39 -1.09 -14.85
C ALA A 163 9.09 -2.30 -15.48
N ALA A 164 8.51 -3.49 -15.34
CA ALA A 164 8.98 -4.66 -16.07
C ALA A 164 8.69 -4.41 -17.55
N SER A 165 9.72 -4.05 -18.31
CA SER A 165 9.64 -4.12 -19.77
C SER A 165 9.67 -5.60 -20.12
N LEU A 166 8.55 -6.15 -20.58
CA LEU A 166 8.60 -7.39 -21.35
C LEU A 166 9.61 -7.17 -22.49
N PRO A 167 10.52 -8.12 -22.76
CA PRO A 167 11.32 -8.07 -23.98
C PRO A 167 10.37 -7.86 -25.16
N GLU A 168 10.70 -6.98 -26.10
CA GLU A 168 9.95 -6.90 -27.36
C GLU A 168 9.80 -8.33 -27.89
N ASP A 169 8.58 -8.71 -28.27
CA ASP A 169 8.30 -10.01 -28.91
C ASP A 169 9.25 -10.16 -30.11
N VAL A 170 10.37 -10.84 -29.90
CA VAL A 170 11.26 -11.22 -30.98
C VAL A 170 10.48 -12.28 -31.74
N ARG A 171 9.87 -11.88 -32.86
CA ARG A 171 9.17 -12.80 -33.75
C ARG A 171 10.13 -13.96 -34.09
N PRO A 172 9.68 -15.23 -34.04
CA PRO A 172 10.52 -16.40 -34.29
C PRO A 172 11.29 -16.37 -35.63
N SER A 173 10.85 -15.54 -36.56
CA SER A 173 11.48 -15.30 -37.86
C SER A 173 12.84 -14.58 -37.81
N ALA A 174 13.26 -14.03 -36.66
CA ALA A 174 14.56 -13.35 -36.51
C ALA A 174 15.71 -14.28 -36.07
N LEU A 175 15.44 -15.57 -35.82
CA LEU A 175 16.43 -16.54 -35.33
C LEU A 175 17.07 -17.41 -36.43
N ARG A 176 16.93 -17.05 -37.71
CA ARG A 176 17.65 -17.71 -38.82
C ARG A 176 18.20 -16.70 -39.82
N SER A 177 19.46 -16.34 -39.64
CA SER A 177 20.39 -16.02 -40.72
C SER A 177 21.79 -16.46 -40.31
#